data_AF-A0A7R7ICI1-F1
#
_entry.id   AF-A0A7R7ICI1-F1
#
_cell.length_a   1.000
_cell.length_b   1.000
_cell.length_c   1.000
_cell.angle_alpha   90.00
_cell.angle_beta   90.00
_cell.angle_gamma   90.00
#
_symmetry.space_group_name_H-M   'P 1'
#
loop_
_entity.id
_entity.type
_entity.pdbx_description
1 polymer ?
#
loop_
_entity_poly.entity_id
_entity_poly.type
_entity_poly.pdbx_seq_one_letter_code
_entity_poly.pdbx_strand_id
1 'polypeptide(L)'
;MNEERLKKIEKMLHKIFILIGVILLISIVLLIREKVEIKDRSTSQNNQVEDKTKVKNREEGLSDQTLLLPERCNVYEQVPDFSFVDTNGKEHSIKDYRGKTVIVTFWASWCSDCQQQMPLVNQFLEELKKYDNVEMILVNKLDHKKESKANAIKYLEKNNIDIDTYYDDGLKAYESLGVHNIPTTLFIDANGIVRAISPKQMTRVTIFDSYLQDAMTGSDVVTSNFITNSMMDEDGGIHNVYDKDKSKTLTSDVLSESEGAMLEYATIKEDQSLFYKTLQFIRKNMWTEGMVSWKVSNKKVSSTNALIDDFRIYQAIIQANRLWGGYTSDIEKYNVAFEKYAINNNHYVDCYDFSSKTYSNRLTLCFADFKAMQSLNAASDKYKVAYENTLSIVKKGLISSEFPLYYSWYNYDNNSYQTNDLNMAEAMVTLLHLAREDLIQQKTIDWLKQQMNNGGIKARYSVDGKVVEGYQYESTAIYALVSMIADEIGDKDLRALALKKMEIMRIHDTALSYNGAFGLEDGTGITSFDQIMPMIAYAVADKNP
;
A
#
# COMPACT_ATOMS: atom_id res chain seq x y z
N MET A 1 -58.53 -4.27 53.06
CA MET A 1 -58.29 -5.20 51.94
C MET A 1 -58.19 -6.60 52.55
N ASN A 2 -59.08 -7.52 52.18
CA ASN A 2 -59.29 -8.78 52.91
C ASN A 2 -58.03 -9.66 52.90
N GLU A 3 -57.64 -10.23 54.04
CA GLU A 3 -56.40 -11.02 54.23
C GLU A 3 -56.26 -12.17 53.22
N GLU A 4 -57.41 -12.71 52.80
CA GLU A 4 -57.55 -13.73 51.77
C GLU A 4 -57.18 -13.25 50.35
N ARG A 5 -57.45 -11.98 50.03
CA ARG A 5 -57.05 -11.35 48.76
C ARG A 5 -55.55 -11.06 48.72
N LEU A 6 -54.95 -10.69 49.85
CA LEU A 6 -53.50 -10.50 49.96
C LEU A 6 -52.76 -11.83 49.74
N LYS A 7 -53.20 -12.91 50.37
CA LYS A 7 -52.63 -14.26 50.16
C LYS A 7 -52.81 -14.77 48.73
N LYS A 8 -53.90 -14.39 48.04
CA LYS A 8 -54.09 -14.69 46.60
C LYS A 8 -53.12 -13.89 45.72
N ILE A 9 -52.90 -12.60 46.01
CA ILE A 9 -51.96 -11.76 45.26
C ILE A 9 -50.52 -12.23 45.49
N GLU A 10 -50.12 -12.56 46.73
CA GLU A 10 -48.80 -13.13 47.01
C GLU A 10 -48.59 -14.45 46.27
N LYS A 11 -49.56 -15.38 46.29
CA LYS A 11 -49.46 -16.63 45.51
C LYS A 11 -49.38 -16.37 44.01
N MET A 12 -50.03 -15.33 43.50
CA MET A 12 -49.99 -14.96 42.09
C MET A 12 -48.64 -14.33 41.71
N LEU A 13 -48.11 -13.44 42.55
CA LEU A 13 -46.78 -12.85 42.39
C LEU A 13 -45.68 -13.90 42.49
N HIS A 14 -45.81 -14.87 43.40
CA HIS A 14 -44.87 -15.98 43.53
C HIS A 14 -44.87 -16.87 42.28
N LYS A 15 -46.05 -17.12 41.68
CA LYS A 15 -46.15 -17.83 40.38
C LYS A 15 -45.56 -17.03 39.23
N ILE A 16 -45.74 -15.71 39.20
CA ILE A 16 -45.11 -14.83 38.20
C ILE A 16 -43.59 -14.83 38.36
N PHE A 17 -43.09 -14.78 39.59
CA PHE A 17 -41.65 -14.81 39.87
C PHE A 17 -41.01 -16.14 39.47
N ILE A 18 -41.71 -17.26 39.71
CA ILE A 18 -41.29 -18.59 39.22
C ILE A 18 -41.32 -18.62 37.68
N LEU A 19 -42.34 -18.06 37.04
CA LEU A 19 -42.45 -18.02 35.57
C LEU A 19 -41.33 -17.17 34.93
N ILE A 20 -41.02 -16.00 35.51
CA ILE A 20 -39.90 -15.14 35.08
C ILE A 20 -38.57 -15.87 35.30
N GLY A 21 -38.40 -16.56 36.43
CA GLY A 21 -37.23 -17.39 36.69
C GLY A 21 -37.05 -18.51 35.66
N VAL A 22 -38.14 -19.17 35.26
CA VAL A 22 -38.13 -20.20 34.20
C VAL A 22 -37.82 -19.61 32.83
N ILE A 23 -38.35 -18.43 32.48
CA ILE A 23 -38.04 -17.75 31.22
C ILE A 23 -36.56 -17.30 31.18
N LEU A 24 -36.02 -16.80 32.30
CA LEU A 24 -34.59 -16.49 32.44
C LEU A 24 -33.72 -17.75 32.33
N LEU A 25 -34.14 -18.87 32.93
CA LEU A 25 -33.45 -20.15 32.81
C LEU A 25 -33.49 -20.70 31.38
N ILE A 26 -34.63 -20.60 30.70
CA ILE A 26 -34.76 -20.97 29.28
C ILE A 26 -33.91 -20.05 28.41
N SER A 27 -33.87 -18.74 28.69
CA SER A 27 -33.03 -17.78 27.95
C SER A 27 -31.53 -18.04 28.19
N ILE A 28 -31.13 -18.39 29.42
CA ILE A 28 -29.76 -18.81 29.73
C ILE A 28 -29.44 -20.15 29.07
N VAL A 29 -30.38 -21.11 29.06
CA VAL A 29 -30.20 -22.38 28.35
C VAL A 29 -30.14 -22.15 26.84
N LEU A 30 -30.90 -21.23 26.26
CA LEU A 30 -30.83 -20.84 24.85
C LEU A 30 -29.52 -20.12 24.53
N LEU A 31 -29.01 -19.25 25.41
CA LEU A 31 -27.69 -18.61 25.27
C LEU A 31 -26.53 -19.61 25.45
N ILE A 32 -26.70 -20.62 26.32
CA ILE A 32 -25.76 -21.73 26.45
C ILE A 32 -25.84 -22.63 25.22
N ARG A 33 -27.04 -22.89 24.67
CA ARG A 33 -27.24 -23.69 23.47
C ARG A 33 -26.75 -22.97 22.22
N GLU A 34 -26.87 -21.65 22.14
CA GLU A 34 -26.25 -20.79 21.14
C GLU A 34 -24.72 -20.76 21.31
N LYS A 35 -24.20 -20.67 22.54
CA LYS A 35 -22.75 -20.85 22.79
C LYS A 35 -22.25 -22.25 22.45
N VAL A 36 -23.07 -23.30 22.64
CA VAL A 36 -22.73 -24.69 22.30
C VAL A 36 -22.87 -24.94 20.80
N GLU A 37 -23.83 -24.35 20.09
CA GLU A 37 -23.92 -24.37 18.62
C GLU A 37 -22.83 -23.51 17.97
N ILE A 38 -22.42 -22.39 18.58
CA ILE A 38 -21.23 -21.63 18.19
C ILE A 38 -19.99 -22.47 18.45
N LYS A 39 -19.94 -23.23 19.55
CA LYS A 39 -18.85 -24.16 19.85
C LYS A 39 -18.81 -25.31 18.85
N ASP A 40 -19.94 -25.94 18.51
CA ASP A 40 -20.02 -27.07 17.57
C ASP A 40 -19.92 -26.66 16.09
N ARG A 41 -20.32 -25.43 15.72
CA ARG A 41 -19.95 -24.80 14.43
C ARG A 41 -18.47 -24.41 14.39
N SER A 42 -17.87 -24.03 15.51
CA SER A 42 -16.41 -23.82 15.59
C SER A 42 -15.61 -25.13 15.59
N THR A 43 -16.17 -26.26 16.02
CA THR A 43 -15.51 -27.59 15.95
C THR A 43 -15.63 -28.27 14.59
N SER A 44 -16.46 -27.78 13.67
CA SER A 44 -16.51 -28.24 12.27
C SER A 44 -15.81 -27.30 11.27
N GLN A 45 -15.15 -26.25 11.76
CA GLN A 45 -14.20 -25.39 11.01
C GLN A 45 -12.74 -25.58 11.44
N ASN A 46 -12.42 -26.66 12.17
CA ASN A 46 -11.06 -26.94 12.66
C ASN A 46 -10.27 -27.89 11.74
N ASN A 47 -10.14 -27.51 10.46
CA ASN A 47 -9.06 -27.98 9.57
C ASN A 47 -8.25 -26.79 9.06
N GLN A 48 -7.84 -25.89 9.97
CA GLN A 48 -6.91 -24.78 9.69
C GLN A 48 -5.97 -24.50 10.90
N VAL A 49 -5.49 -25.55 11.55
CA VAL A 49 -4.46 -25.43 12.62
C VAL A 49 -3.07 -25.92 12.16
N GLU A 50 -2.97 -26.54 10.98
CA GLU A 50 -1.66 -26.80 10.34
C GLU A 50 -1.14 -25.64 9.47
N ASP A 51 -1.98 -24.63 9.18
CA ASP A 51 -1.64 -23.56 8.23
C ASP A 51 -1.05 -22.30 8.91
N LYS A 52 -1.52 -21.96 10.12
CA LYS A 52 -1.03 -20.79 10.87
C LYS A 52 0.42 -20.92 11.33
N THR A 53 0.94 -22.14 11.44
CA THR A 53 2.34 -22.40 11.84
C THR A 53 3.29 -22.36 10.65
N LYS A 54 2.79 -22.50 9.40
CA LYS A 54 3.59 -22.36 8.17
C LYS A 54 3.68 -20.92 7.69
N VAL A 55 2.63 -20.12 7.88
CA VAL A 55 2.63 -18.67 7.60
C VAL A 55 3.59 -17.93 8.56
N LYS A 56 3.68 -18.38 9.82
CA LYS A 56 4.53 -17.76 10.86
C LYS A 56 6.04 -17.80 10.59
N ASN A 57 6.51 -18.63 9.66
CA ASN A 57 7.93 -18.89 9.41
C ASN A 57 8.46 -18.31 8.08
N ARG A 58 7.70 -17.45 7.38
CA ARG A 58 8.15 -16.84 6.10
C ARG A 58 8.11 -15.31 6.05
N GLU A 59 7.76 -14.66 7.15
CA GLU A 59 7.87 -13.21 7.36
C GLU A 59 9.09 -12.85 8.23
N GLU A 60 10.14 -13.67 8.17
CA GLU A 60 11.46 -13.30 8.67
C GLU A 60 12.04 -12.23 7.73
N GLY A 61 11.81 -10.96 8.09
CA GLY A 61 12.49 -9.75 7.64
C GLY A 61 12.64 -9.56 6.13
N LEU A 62 11.83 -8.67 5.54
CA LEU A 62 12.07 -8.13 4.19
C LEU A 62 13.48 -7.54 4.02
N SER A 63 14.16 -7.19 5.12
CA SER A 63 15.58 -6.82 5.13
C SER A 63 16.49 -7.84 4.49
N ASP A 64 16.23 -9.15 4.60
CA ASP A 64 17.12 -10.17 4.02
C ASP A 64 17.00 -10.23 2.48
N GLN A 65 15.80 -10.00 1.93
CA GLN A 65 15.63 -9.98 0.48
C GLN A 65 16.11 -8.69 -0.18
N THR A 66 15.99 -7.54 0.51
CA THR A 66 16.58 -6.29 0.00
C THR A 66 18.09 -6.35 -0.10
N LEU A 67 18.76 -7.19 0.70
CA LEU A 67 20.21 -7.41 0.58
C LEU A 67 20.59 -8.05 -0.76
N LEU A 68 19.66 -8.68 -1.48
CA LEU A 68 19.97 -9.27 -2.78
C LEU A 68 20.00 -8.22 -3.91
N LEU A 69 19.42 -7.04 -3.67
CA LEU A 69 19.36 -5.95 -4.64
C LEU A 69 20.70 -5.18 -4.68
N PRO A 70 21.04 -4.54 -5.82
CA PRO A 70 22.25 -3.74 -5.91
C PRO A 70 22.23 -2.55 -4.94
N GLU A 71 23.34 -2.35 -4.23
CA GLU A 71 23.45 -1.34 -3.16
C GLU A 71 23.42 0.11 -3.67
N ARG A 72 23.86 0.33 -4.91
CA ARG A 72 24.03 1.68 -5.50
C ARG A 72 23.12 1.93 -6.69
N CYS A 73 22.16 1.03 -6.94
CA CYS A 73 21.17 1.15 -8.00
C CYS A 73 19.78 1.30 -7.39
N ASN A 74 19.22 2.50 -7.45
CA ASN A 74 17.92 2.80 -6.85
C ASN A 74 16.81 2.70 -7.91
N VAL A 75 15.69 2.08 -7.54
CA VAL A 75 14.48 2.09 -8.39
C VAL A 75 13.89 3.50 -8.37
N TYR A 76 13.26 3.91 -9.47
CA TYR A 76 12.71 5.25 -9.69
C TYR A 76 13.76 6.38 -9.60
N GLU A 77 15.01 6.05 -9.90
CA GLU A 77 16.10 7.01 -10.08
C GLU A 77 16.85 6.71 -11.38
N GLN A 78 17.64 7.67 -11.84
CA GLN A 78 18.58 7.47 -12.95
C GLN A 78 19.55 6.33 -12.65
N VAL A 79 19.68 5.37 -13.57
CA VAL A 79 20.67 4.32 -13.46
C VAL A 79 22.08 4.94 -13.36
N PRO A 80 22.93 4.49 -12.40
CA PRO A 80 24.33 4.90 -12.36
C PRO A 80 25.03 4.68 -13.69
N ASP A 81 26.01 5.52 -14.02
CA ASP A 81 26.81 5.31 -15.23
C ASP A 81 27.73 4.10 -15.06
N PHE A 82 27.70 3.21 -16.03
CA PHE A 82 28.61 2.08 -16.14
C PHE A 82 28.91 1.77 -17.59
N SER A 83 30.07 1.17 -17.81
CA SER A 83 30.51 0.72 -19.12
C SER A 83 30.77 -0.78 -19.13
N PHE A 84 30.77 -1.33 -20.34
CA PHE A 84 31.07 -2.73 -20.62
C PHE A 84 31.74 -2.82 -21.99
N VAL A 85 32.50 -3.88 -22.22
CA VAL A 85 33.23 -4.08 -23.48
C VAL A 85 32.57 -5.17 -24.31
N ASP A 86 32.50 -4.96 -25.63
CA ASP A 86 32.02 -5.97 -26.56
C ASP A 86 33.08 -7.06 -26.85
N THR A 87 32.73 -8.01 -27.71
CA THR A 87 33.60 -9.10 -28.16
C THR A 87 34.88 -8.60 -28.86
N ASN A 88 34.85 -7.43 -29.49
CA ASN A 88 35.98 -6.77 -30.15
C ASN A 88 36.82 -5.92 -29.20
N GLY A 89 36.40 -5.77 -27.93
CA GLY A 89 37.07 -4.94 -26.93
C GLY A 89 36.75 -3.45 -27.04
N LYS A 90 35.73 -3.06 -27.82
CA LYS A 90 35.23 -1.68 -27.82
C LYS A 90 34.37 -1.48 -26.58
N GLU A 91 34.61 -0.36 -25.89
CA GLU A 91 33.82 0.06 -24.73
C GLU A 91 32.50 0.71 -25.18
N HIS A 92 31.42 0.41 -24.47
CA HIS A 92 30.09 0.99 -24.60
C HIS A 92 29.61 1.46 -23.23
N SER A 93 28.83 2.53 -23.17
CA SER A 93 28.20 3.04 -21.94
C SER A 93 26.71 2.74 -21.95
N ILE A 94 26.12 2.54 -20.77
CA ILE A 94 24.65 2.45 -20.63
C ILE A 94 23.93 3.71 -21.18
N LYS A 95 24.62 4.85 -21.24
CA LYS A 95 24.09 6.10 -21.82
C LYS A 95 23.84 6.01 -23.31
N ASP A 96 24.56 5.12 -24.02
CA ASP A 96 24.42 4.94 -25.48
C ASP A 96 23.02 4.40 -25.85
N TYR A 97 22.27 3.90 -24.87
CA TYR A 97 20.96 3.30 -25.03
C TYR A 97 19.81 4.20 -24.58
N ARG A 98 20.07 5.48 -24.23
CA ARG A 98 18.99 6.45 -23.93
C ARG A 98 18.01 6.55 -25.11
N GLY A 99 16.72 6.62 -24.80
CA GLY A 99 15.63 6.57 -25.78
C GLY A 99 15.13 5.15 -26.09
N LYS A 100 15.76 4.10 -25.53
CA LYS A 100 15.28 2.71 -25.58
C LYS A 100 15.02 2.20 -24.17
N THR A 101 14.04 1.32 -24.02
CA THR A 101 13.93 0.48 -22.82
C THR A 101 15.04 -0.56 -22.86
N VAL A 102 15.79 -0.69 -21.78
CA VAL A 102 16.98 -1.56 -21.72
C VAL A 102 16.85 -2.57 -20.59
N ILE A 103 17.06 -3.84 -20.92
CA ILE A 103 17.10 -4.94 -19.96
C ILE A 103 18.53 -5.41 -19.83
N VAL A 104 19.15 -5.20 -18.68
CA VAL A 104 20.57 -5.54 -18.44
C VAL A 104 20.65 -6.74 -17.51
N THR A 105 21.06 -7.91 -18.01
CA THR A 105 21.27 -9.11 -17.19
C THR A 105 22.76 -9.36 -16.95
N PHE A 106 23.15 -9.31 -15.69
CA PHE A 106 24.48 -9.68 -15.19
C PHE A 106 24.57 -11.19 -14.99
N TRP A 107 25.57 -11.86 -15.58
CA TRP A 107 25.64 -13.32 -15.58
C TRP A 107 27.07 -13.89 -15.60
N ALA A 108 27.21 -15.19 -15.35
CA ALA A 108 28.44 -15.95 -15.57
C ALA A 108 28.16 -17.41 -15.95
N SER A 109 29.03 -17.99 -16.78
CA SER A 109 28.93 -19.36 -17.33
C SER A 109 28.99 -20.45 -16.26
N TRP A 110 29.65 -20.18 -15.14
CA TRP A 110 29.77 -21.10 -14.00
C TRP A 110 28.66 -20.94 -12.96
N CYS A 111 27.83 -19.89 -13.04
CA CYS A 111 26.79 -19.64 -12.04
C CYS A 111 25.57 -20.53 -12.26
N SER A 112 25.21 -21.34 -11.27
CA SER A 112 24.11 -22.30 -11.37
C SER A 112 22.75 -21.64 -11.60
N ASP A 113 22.49 -20.47 -11.03
CA ASP A 113 21.23 -19.77 -11.21
C ASP A 113 21.17 -19.09 -12.59
N CYS A 114 22.31 -18.56 -13.08
CA CYS A 114 22.42 -18.10 -14.46
C CYS A 114 22.11 -19.25 -15.43
N GLN A 115 22.63 -20.46 -15.17
CA GLN A 115 22.38 -21.62 -16.01
C GLN A 115 20.91 -22.06 -16.09
N GLN A 116 20.06 -21.65 -15.13
CA GLN A 116 18.62 -21.87 -15.18
C GLN A 116 17.89 -20.82 -16.06
N GLN A 117 18.36 -19.57 -16.06
CA GLN A 117 17.76 -18.48 -16.83
C GLN A 117 18.25 -18.40 -18.28
N MET A 118 19.55 -18.58 -18.51
CA MET A 118 20.19 -18.37 -19.81
C MET A 118 19.56 -19.18 -20.97
N PRO A 119 19.11 -20.44 -20.79
CA PRO A 119 18.38 -21.17 -21.83
C PRO A 119 17.05 -20.53 -22.27
N LEU A 120 16.49 -19.61 -21.47
CA LEU A 120 15.26 -18.88 -21.79
C LEU A 120 15.52 -17.57 -22.54
N VAL A 121 16.77 -17.13 -22.70
CA VAL A 121 17.12 -15.84 -23.33
C VAL A 121 16.54 -15.74 -24.75
N ASN A 122 16.60 -16.80 -25.55
CA ASN A 122 15.98 -16.76 -26.88
C ASN A 122 14.46 -16.53 -26.81
N GLN A 123 13.77 -17.09 -25.79
CA GLN A 123 12.35 -16.84 -25.60
C GLN A 123 12.10 -15.41 -25.12
N PHE A 124 12.97 -14.86 -24.27
CA PHE A 124 12.90 -13.45 -23.89
C PHE A 124 13.08 -12.55 -25.11
N LEU A 125 14.03 -12.85 -26.01
CA LEU A 125 14.21 -12.12 -27.26
C LEU A 125 12.96 -12.18 -28.17
N GLU A 126 12.32 -13.34 -28.29
CA GLU A 126 11.04 -13.45 -29.01
C GLU A 126 9.93 -12.62 -28.33
N GLU A 127 9.88 -12.59 -27.00
CA GLU A 127 8.94 -11.77 -26.24
C GLU A 127 9.16 -10.27 -26.51
N LEU A 128 10.42 -9.84 -26.55
CA LEU A 128 10.80 -8.45 -26.81
C LEU A 128 10.38 -7.96 -28.21
N LYS A 129 10.26 -8.86 -29.20
CA LYS A 129 9.77 -8.49 -30.56
C LYS A 129 8.33 -7.99 -30.57
N LYS A 130 7.57 -8.17 -29.49
CA LYS A 130 6.21 -7.62 -29.35
C LYS A 130 6.21 -6.13 -29.01
N TYR A 131 7.36 -5.58 -28.65
CA TYR A 131 7.53 -4.21 -28.18
C TYR A 131 8.51 -3.45 -29.08
N ASP A 132 8.24 -2.16 -29.29
CA ASP A 132 9.14 -1.27 -30.03
C ASP A 132 10.22 -0.69 -29.11
N ASN A 133 11.40 -0.41 -29.67
CA ASN A 133 12.51 0.28 -29.00
C ASN A 133 12.95 -0.36 -27.66
N VAL A 134 12.97 -1.69 -27.62
CA VAL A 134 13.47 -2.45 -26.47
C VAL A 134 14.75 -3.19 -26.83
N GLU A 135 15.72 -3.19 -25.92
CA GLU A 135 17.00 -3.86 -26.12
C GLU A 135 17.41 -4.66 -24.87
N MET A 136 17.90 -5.88 -25.10
CA MET A 136 18.44 -6.73 -24.04
C MET A 136 19.97 -6.76 -24.13
N ILE A 137 20.62 -6.62 -22.99
CA ILE A 137 22.08 -6.61 -22.85
C ILE A 137 22.47 -7.67 -21.84
N LEU A 138 23.31 -8.61 -22.27
CA LEU A 138 23.96 -9.56 -21.37
C LEU A 138 25.33 -9.04 -20.98
N VAL A 139 25.58 -8.86 -19.67
CA VAL A 139 26.88 -8.43 -19.14
C VAL A 139 27.52 -9.58 -18.37
N ASN A 140 28.56 -10.18 -18.94
CA ASN A 140 29.29 -11.28 -18.33
C ASN A 140 30.28 -10.78 -17.27
N LYS A 141 30.31 -11.48 -16.12
CA LYS A 141 31.20 -11.21 -14.98
C LYS A 141 32.64 -11.64 -15.27
N LEU A 142 33.35 -10.93 -16.14
CA LEU A 142 34.71 -11.26 -16.54
C LEU A 142 35.73 -10.93 -15.42
N ASP A 143 35.83 -11.81 -14.43
CA ASP A 143 36.72 -11.65 -13.27
C ASP A 143 38.12 -12.26 -13.41
N HIS A 144 38.39 -12.90 -14.56
CA HIS A 144 39.65 -13.60 -14.88
C HIS A 144 40.09 -14.65 -13.84
N LYS A 145 39.19 -15.07 -12.94
CA LYS A 145 39.46 -16.06 -11.89
C LYS A 145 38.61 -17.31 -12.11
N LYS A 146 37.29 -17.14 -12.10
CA LYS A 146 36.31 -18.20 -12.35
C LYS A 146 35.74 -18.08 -13.77
N GLU A 147 35.73 -16.88 -14.32
CA GLU A 147 35.20 -16.60 -15.66
C GLU A 147 36.29 -16.18 -16.65
N SER A 148 36.08 -16.52 -17.93
CA SER A 148 36.88 -16.02 -19.06
C SER A 148 36.00 -15.82 -20.28
N LYS A 149 36.43 -14.96 -21.23
CA LYS A 149 35.70 -14.77 -22.50
C LYS A 149 35.47 -16.10 -23.24
N ALA A 150 36.47 -16.98 -23.24
CA ALA A 150 36.37 -18.30 -23.87
C ALA A 150 35.30 -19.19 -23.23
N ASN A 151 35.17 -19.17 -21.90
CA ASN A 151 34.13 -19.91 -21.19
C ASN A 151 32.73 -19.36 -21.49
N ALA A 152 32.57 -18.03 -21.49
CA ALA A 152 31.32 -17.37 -21.83
C ALA A 152 30.87 -17.71 -23.27
N ILE A 153 31.75 -17.55 -24.26
CA ILE A 153 31.47 -17.89 -25.68
C ILE A 153 31.08 -19.36 -25.81
N LYS A 154 31.90 -20.27 -25.26
CA LYS A 154 31.62 -21.71 -25.28
C LYS A 154 30.28 -22.06 -24.64
N TYR A 155 29.88 -21.34 -23.59
CA TYR A 155 28.60 -21.54 -22.94
C TYR A 155 27.43 -21.09 -23.83
N LEU A 156 27.52 -19.92 -24.45
CA LEU A 156 26.49 -19.40 -25.36
C LEU A 156 26.31 -20.34 -26.56
N GLU A 157 27.41 -20.73 -27.20
CA GLU A 157 27.42 -21.69 -28.32
C GLU A 157 26.80 -23.03 -27.94
N LYS A 158 27.19 -23.60 -26.80
CA LYS A 158 26.67 -24.89 -26.32
C LYS A 158 25.16 -24.87 -26.08
N ASN A 159 24.62 -23.73 -25.64
CA ASN A 159 23.20 -23.59 -25.32
C ASN A 159 22.38 -22.93 -26.46
N ASN A 160 22.99 -22.68 -27.61
CA ASN A 160 22.38 -22.02 -28.77
C ASN A 160 21.72 -20.67 -28.42
N ILE A 161 22.39 -19.85 -27.59
CA ILE A 161 21.87 -18.54 -27.19
C ILE A 161 22.26 -17.51 -28.26
N ASP A 162 21.26 -16.93 -28.93
CA ASP A 162 21.42 -16.12 -30.15
C ASP A 162 21.48 -14.62 -29.83
N ILE A 163 22.43 -14.24 -28.96
CA ILE A 163 22.73 -12.85 -28.66
C ILE A 163 24.20 -12.70 -28.26
N ASP A 164 24.83 -11.64 -28.76
CA ASP A 164 26.16 -11.25 -28.31
C ASP A 164 26.13 -10.82 -26.84
N THR A 165 27.16 -11.22 -26.08
CA THR A 165 27.35 -10.76 -24.71
C THR A 165 28.41 -9.66 -24.67
N TYR A 166 28.21 -8.71 -23.75
CA TYR A 166 29.22 -7.78 -23.30
C TYR A 166 29.93 -8.34 -22.07
N TYR A 167 31.06 -7.73 -21.71
CA TYR A 167 31.91 -8.15 -20.60
C TYR A 167 32.17 -6.96 -19.67
N ASP A 168 32.02 -7.17 -18.38
CA ASP A 168 32.54 -6.23 -17.37
C ASP A 168 33.98 -6.63 -16.99
N ASP A 169 34.92 -6.24 -17.85
CA ASP A 169 36.34 -6.53 -17.69
C ASP A 169 36.93 -5.69 -16.55
N GLY A 170 37.16 -6.35 -15.40
CA GLY A 170 37.61 -5.68 -14.17
C GLY A 170 36.50 -5.27 -13.20
N LEU A 171 35.25 -5.70 -13.44
CA LEU A 171 34.10 -5.58 -12.51
C LEU A 171 33.68 -4.14 -12.17
N LYS A 172 33.93 -3.18 -13.06
CA LYS A 172 33.59 -1.77 -12.83
C LYS A 172 32.08 -1.53 -12.79
N ALA A 173 31.31 -2.18 -13.67
CA ALA A 173 29.85 -2.08 -13.64
C ALA A 173 29.27 -2.71 -12.37
N TYR A 174 29.80 -3.87 -11.94
CA TYR A 174 29.45 -4.47 -10.65
C TYR A 174 29.69 -3.50 -9.49
N GLU A 175 30.86 -2.86 -9.44
CA GLU A 175 31.21 -1.89 -8.40
C GLU A 175 30.35 -0.61 -8.45
N SER A 176 30.12 -0.05 -9.64
CA SER A 176 29.29 1.16 -9.83
C SER A 176 27.86 0.96 -9.35
N LEU A 177 27.27 -0.20 -9.65
CA LEU A 177 25.89 -0.51 -9.31
C LEU A 177 25.74 -1.15 -7.92
N GLY A 178 26.85 -1.62 -7.32
CA GLY A 178 26.80 -2.41 -6.09
C GLY A 178 26.17 -3.80 -6.30
N VAL A 179 26.30 -4.36 -7.52
CA VAL A 179 25.84 -5.72 -7.81
C VAL A 179 26.81 -6.70 -7.17
N HIS A 180 26.28 -7.64 -6.40
CA HIS A 180 27.09 -8.66 -5.73
C HIS A 180 26.48 -10.07 -5.85
N ASN A 181 25.28 -10.20 -6.43
CA ASN A 181 24.64 -11.47 -6.76
C ASN A 181 24.41 -11.59 -8.27
N ILE A 182 24.43 -12.82 -8.78
CA ILE A 182 24.08 -13.13 -10.16
C ILE A 182 23.18 -14.39 -10.25
N PRO A 183 22.20 -14.41 -11.16
CA PRO A 183 21.89 -13.34 -12.09
C PRO A 183 21.18 -12.16 -11.41
N THR A 184 21.53 -10.95 -11.84
CA THR A 184 20.78 -9.73 -11.51
C THR A 184 20.33 -9.11 -12.82
N THR A 185 19.04 -8.80 -12.96
CA THR A 185 18.50 -8.15 -14.16
C THR A 185 17.91 -6.80 -13.80
N LEU A 186 18.39 -5.74 -14.46
CA LEU A 186 17.85 -4.39 -14.36
C LEU A 186 16.87 -4.15 -15.50
N PHE A 187 15.73 -3.53 -15.20
CA PHE A 187 14.72 -3.10 -16.16
C PHE A 187 14.68 -1.58 -16.17
N ILE A 188 15.22 -0.99 -17.23
CA ILE A 188 15.49 0.46 -17.33
C ILE A 188 14.61 1.04 -18.44
N ASP A 189 13.87 2.10 -18.15
CA ASP A 189 13.01 2.75 -19.15
C ASP A 189 13.80 3.60 -20.16
N ALA A 190 13.10 4.12 -21.16
CA ALA A 190 13.67 4.97 -22.22
C ALA A 190 14.33 6.26 -21.70
N ASN A 191 13.98 6.74 -20.51
CA ASN A 191 14.58 7.91 -19.87
C ASN A 191 15.81 7.56 -19.03
N GLY A 192 16.15 6.27 -18.91
CA GLY A 192 17.24 5.78 -18.09
C GLY A 192 16.90 5.59 -16.62
N ILE A 193 15.60 5.55 -16.28
CA ILE A 193 15.13 5.30 -14.92
C ILE A 193 15.03 3.80 -14.68
N VAL A 194 15.57 3.33 -13.57
CA VAL A 194 15.45 1.92 -13.16
C VAL A 194 14.04 1.68 -12.65
N ARG A 195 13.21 0.95 -13.40
CA ARG A 195 11.81 0.68 -13.01
C ARG A 195 11.67 -0.52 -12.10
N ALA A 196 12.46 -1.55 -12.36
CA ALA A 196 12.46 -2.75 -11.54
C ALA A 196 13.83 -3.46 -11.59
N ILE A 197 14.05 -4.32 -10.59
CA ILE A 197 15.27 -5.12 -10.47
C ILE A 197 14.84 -6.53 -10.07
N SER A 198 15.22 -7.53 -10.86
CA SER A 198 15.15 -8.93 -10.47
C SER A 198 16.51 -9.37 -9.93
N PRO A 199 16.67 -9.65 -8.62
CA PRO A 199 17.94 -10.07 -8.03
C PRO A 199 18.20 -11.59 -8.15
N LYS A 200 17.33 -12.31 -8.86
CA LYS A 200 17.37 -13.77 -9.00
C LYS A 200 17.05 -14.20 -10.43
N GLN A 201 17.22 -15.49 -10.71
CA GLN A 201 16.89 -16.06 -12.00
C GLN A 201 15.39 -15.95 -12.30
N MET A 202 15.07 -15.53 -13.52
CA MET A 202 13.71 -15.65 -14.05
C MET A 202 13.58 -16.97 -14.79
N THR A 203 12.71 -17.86 -14.30
CA THR A 203 12.53 -19.22 -14.82
C THR A 203 11.34 -19.37 -15.76
N ARG A 204 10.61 -18.29 -16.03
CA ARG A 204 9.44 -18.25 -16.93
C ARG A 204 9.40 -16.94 -17.70
N VAL A 205 8.98 -17.02 -18.97
CA VAL A 205 8.79 -15.84 -19.84
C VAL A 205 7.77 -14.87 -19.26
N THR A 206 6.74 -15.36 -18.56
CA THR A 206 5.70 -14.52 -17.97
C THR A 206 6.18 -13.70 -16.76
N ILE A 207 7.22 -14.15 -16.06
CA ILE A 207 7.89 -13.35 -15.02
C ILE A 207 8.69 -12.22 -15.70
N PHE A 208 9.45 -12.56 -16.75
CA PHE A 208 10.21 -11.58 -17.53
C PHE A 208 9.31 -10.51 -18.14
N ASP A 209 8.21 -10.91 -18.77
CA ASP A 209 7.22 -10.01 -19.36
C ASP A 209 6.58 -9.09 -18.32
N SER A 210 6.35 -9.56 -17.09
CA SER A 210 5.85 -8.71 -16.00
C SER A 210 6.80 -7.56 -15.67
N TYR A 211 8.08 -7.86 -15.44
CA TYR A 211 9.09 -6.83 -15.20
C TYR A 211 9.31 -5.91 -16.41
N LEU A 212 9.21 -6.46 -17.63
CA LEU A 212 9.25 -5.68 -18.86
C LEU A 212 8.10 -4.66 -18.92
N GLN A 213 6.88 -5.05 -18.54
CA GLN A 213 5.73 -4.14 -18.50
C GLN A 213 5.94 -2.97 -17.53
N ASP A 214 6.61 -3.19 -16.39
CA ASP A 214 6.99 -2.12 -15.48
C ASP A 214 7.96 -1.13 -16.13
N ALA A 215 8.96 -1.64 -16.87
CA ALA A 215 9.92 -0.83 -17.61
C ALA A 215 9.26 0.01 -18.71
N MET A 216 8.25 -0.57 -19.36
CA MET A 216 7.60 0.00 -20.55
C MET A 216 6.48 0.98 -20.20
N THR A 217 5.73 0.72 -19.13
CA THR A 217 4.52 1.48 -18.82
C THR A 217 4.54 2.17 -17.45
N GLY A 218 5.42 1.76 -16.54
CA GLY A 218 5.47 2.21 -15.15
C GLY A 218 4.77 1.24 -14.19
N SER A 219 5.34 1.03 -13.00
CA SER A 219 4.77 0.08 -12.01
C SER A 219 3.39 0.52 -11.52
N ASP A 220 3.14 1.84 -11.45
CA ASP A 220 1.84 2.40 -11.10
C ASP A 220 0.76 1.97 -12.09
N VAL A 221 1.05 2.01 -13.40
CA VAL A 221 0.11 1.61 -14.45
C VAL A 221 -0.18 0.13 -14.38
N VAL A 222 0.83 -0.72 -14.16
CA VAL A 222 0.65 -2.17 -14.02
C VAL A 222 -0.24 -2.49 -12.81
N THR A 223 0.00 -1.86 -11.65
CA THR A 223 -0.84 -2.06 -10.45
C THR A 223 -2.24 -1.44 -10.61
N SER A 224 -2.36 -0.28 -11.26
CA SER A 224 -3.65 0.34 -11.59
C SER A 224 -4.49 -0.58 -12.47
N ASN A 225 -3.89 -1.18 -13.50
CA ASN A 225 -4.57 -2.12 -14.39
C ASN A 225 -5.10 -3.34 -13.61
N PHE A 226 -4.34 -3.86 -12.65
CA PHE A 226 -4.84 -4.90 -11.76
C PHE A 226 -6.07 -4.43 -10.99
N ILE A 227 -6.00 -3.28 -10.32
CA ILE A 227 -7.12 -2.74 -9.53
C ILE A 227 -8.36 -2.55 -10.41
N THR A 228 -8.23 -1.88 -11.55
CA THR A 228 -9.37 -1.56 -12.42
C THR A 228 -9.98 -2.78 -13.10
N ASN A 229 -9.18 -3.81 -13.41
CA ASN A 229 -9.68 -5.01 -14.09
C ASN A 229 -10.23 -6.06 -13.11
N SER A 230 -9.63 -6.17 -11.93
CA SER A 230 -9.87 -7.27 -10.99
C SER A 230 -10.65 -6.86 -9.74
N MET A 231 -10.48 -5.63 -9.25
CA MET A 231 -11.09 -5.17 -7.99
C MET A 231 -12.18 -4.11 -8.19
N MET A 232 -12.19 -3.41 -9.33
CA MET A 232 -13.22 -2.43 -9.64
C MET A 232 -14.42 -3.08 -10.33
N ASP A 233 -15.62 -2.71 -9.89
CA ASP A 233 -16.88 -3.10 -10.54
C ASP A 233 -17.21 -2.22 -11.77
N GLU A 234 -18.33 -2.54 -12.42
CA GLU A 234 -18.80 -1.81 -13.61
C GLU A 234 -19.24 -0.37 -13.29
N ASP A 235 -19.75 -0.13 -12.07
CA ASP A 235 -20.22 1.16 -11.59
C ASP A 235 -19.05 2.06 -11.12
N GLY A 236 -17.85 1.51 -10.93
CA GLY A 236 -16.63 2.22 -10.52
C GLY A 236 -16.17 1.94 -9.10
N GLY A 237 -16.86 1.06 -8.35
CA GLY A 237 -16.55 0.74 -6.96
C GLY A 237 -15.39 -0.23 -6.82
N ILE A 238 -14.40 0.11 -6.01
CA ILE A 238 -13.21 -0.69 -5.73
C ILE A 238 -13.46 -1.55 -4.49
N HIS A 239 -13.54 -2.85 -4.72
CA HIS A 239 -13.78 -3.85 -3.70
C HIS A 239 -12.55 -4.08 -2.81
N ASN A 240 -12.73 -4.07 -1.50
CA ASN A 240 -11.65 -4.08 -0.51
C ASN A 240 -10.83 -5.37 -0.51
N VAL A 241 -11.42 -6.51 -0.86
CA VAL A 241 -10.75 -7.82 -0.82
C VAL A 241 -10.84 -8.49 -2.18
N TYR A 242 -9.68 -8.87 -2.73
CA TYR A 242 -9.62 -9.65 -3.95
C TYR A 242 -9.74 -11.16 -3.65
N ASP A 243 -10.46 -11.85 -4.54
CA ASP A 243 -10.50 -13.30 -4.68
C ASP A 243 -10.41 -13.65 -6.17
N LYS A 244 -9.72 -14.75 -6.49
CA LYS A 244 -9.59 -15.27 -7.86
C LYS A 244 -10.94 -15.50 -8.54
N ASP A 245 -11.96 -15.83 -7.75
CA ASP A 245 -13.35 -15.79 -8.18
C ASP A 245 -13.87 -14.34 -8.05
N LYS A 246 -13.95 -13.65 -9.19
CA LYS A 246 -14.44 -12.27 -9.25
C LYS A 246 -15.80 -12.09 -8.57
N SER A 247 -16.68 -13.11 -8.59
CA SER A 247 -17.98 -13.01 -7.92
C SER A 247 -17.86 -12.81 -6.41
N LYS A 248 -16.83 -13.38 -5.78
CA LYS A 248 -16.52 -13.18 -4.35
C LYS A 248 -15.87 -11.84 -4.09
N THR A 249 -14.98 -11.38 -4.96
CA THR A 249 -14.43 -10.01 -4.90
C THR A 249 -15.57 -8.99 -4.81
N LEU A 250 -16.57 -9.13 -5.68
CA LEU A 250 -17.75 -8.25 -5.74
C LEU A 250 -18.68 -8.33 -4.53
N THR A 251 -18.47 -9.27 -3.60
CA THR A 251 -19.20 -9.31 -2.31
C THR A 251 -18.52 -8.53 -1.20
N SER A 252 -17.24 -8.17 -1.38
CA SER A 252 -16.51 -7.41 -0.38
C SER A 252 -16.95 -5.95 -0.35
N ASP A 253 -16.70 -5.30 0.78
CA ASP A 253 -17.08 -3.90 1.00
C ASP A 253 -16.32 -2.96 0.05
N VAL A 254 -16.96 -1.85 -0.32
CA VAL A 254 -16.30 -0.72 -1.00
C VAL A 254 -16.14 0.40 0.02
N LEU A 255 -14.93 0.93 0.14
CA LEU A 255 -14.55 1.92 1.15
C LEU A 255 -14.29 3.28 0.49
N SER A 256 -14.76 4.36 1.11
CA SER A 256 -14.46 5.72 0.63
C SER A 256 -12.97 6.04 0.67
N GLU A 257 -12.22 5.35 1.54
CA GLU A 257 -10.75 5.40 1.57
C GLU A 257 -10.15 5.02 0.21
N SER A 258 -10.56 3.87 -0.34
CA SER A 258 -10.07 3.36 -1.62
C SER A 258 -10.54 4.23 -2.78
N GLU A 259 -11.81 4.66 -2.76
CA GLU A 259 -12.35 5.55 -3.80
C GLU A 259 -11.64 6.91 -3.80
N GLY A 260 -11.46 7.54 -2.64
CA GLY A 260 -10.78 8.82 -2.52
C GLY A 260 -9.32 8.75 -2.94
N ALA A 261 -8.63 7.65 -2.62
CA ALA A 261 -7.25 7.44 -3.05
C ALA A 261 -7.15 7.17 -4.56
N MET A 262 -8.14 6.50 -5.17
CA MET A 262 -8.21 6.38 -6.63
C MET A 262 -8.45 7.73 -7.32
N LEU A 263 -9.27 8.62 -6.73
CA LEU A 263 -9.41 9.99 -7.23
C LEU A 263 -8.08 10.76 -7.15
N GLU A 264 -7.34 10.64 -6.06
CA GLU A 264 -6.00 11.23 -5.91
C GLU A 264 -5.07 10.74 -7.03
N TYR A 265 -4.96 9.42 -7.22
CA TYR A 265 -4.19 8.82 -8.31
C TYR A 265 -4.60 9.33 -9.69
N ALA A 266 -5.91 9.36 -9.99
CA ALA A 266 -6.40 9.83 -11.27
C ALA A 266 -6.04 11.31 -11.54
N THR A 267 -5.99 12.16 -10.51
CA THR A 267 -5.49 13.54 -10.66
C THR A 267 -3.97 13.61 -10.82
N ILE A 268 -3.21 12.69 -10.21
CA ILE A 268 -1.75 12.61 -10.40
C ILE A 268 -1.44 12.24 -11.85
N LYS A 269 -2.14 11.24 -12.41
CA LYS A 269 -1.94 10.77 -13.78
C LYS A 269 -2.70 11.58 -14.83
N GLU A 270 -3.45 12.59 -14.41
CA GLU A 270 -4.32 13.41 -15.26
C GLU A 270 -5.31 12.55 -16.09
N ASP A 271 -5.77 11.43 -15.53
CA ASP A 271 -6.78 10.55 -16.12
C ASP A 271 -8.20 10.99 -15.73
N GLN A 272 -8.77 11.87 -16.55
CA GLN A 272 -10.12 12.39 -16.33
C GLN A 272 -11.21 11.30 -16.39
N SER A 273 -11.01 10.25 -17.18
CA SER A 273 -11.99 9.18 -17.38
C SER A 273 -12.10 8.32 -16.12
N LEU A 274 -10.96 7.90 -15.58
CA LEU A 274 -10.88 7.18 -14.31
C LEU A 274 -11.47 8.02 -13.17
N PHE A 275 -11.06 9.30 -13.08
CA PHE A 275 -11.59 10.23 -12.07
C PHE A 275 -13.11 10.34 -12.13
N TYR A 276 -13.68 10.53 -13.32
CA TYR A 276 -15.12 10.64 -13.50
C TYR A 276 -15.85 9.37 -13.10
N LYS A 277 -15.35 8.19 -13.50
CA LYS A 277 -15.97 6.90 -13.16
C LYS A 277 -16.02 6.69 -11.65
N THR A 278 -14.89 6.87 -10.96
CA THR A 278 -14.77 6.75 -9.50
C THR A 278 -15.66 7.78 -8.77
N LEU A 279 -15.66 9.04 -9.21
CA LEU A 279 -16.50 10.07 -8.58
C LEU A 279 -18.00 9.81 -8.78
N GLN A 280 -18.40 9.27 -9.93
CA GLN A 280 -19.80 8.88 -10.15
C GLN A 280 -20.23 7.75 -9.22
N PHE A 281 -19.36 6.77 -8.95
CA PHE A 281 -19.63 5.74 -7.95
C PHE A 281 -19.89 6.38 -6.57
N ILE A 282 -19.00 7.26 -6.10
CA ILE A 282 -19.15 7.98 -4.83
C ILE A 282 -20.48 8.73 -4.78
N ARG A 283 -20.79 9.54 -5.82
CA ARG A 283 -22.01 10.35 -5.89
C ARG A 283 -23.28 9.50 -5.84
N LYS A 284 -23.29 8.34 -6.50
CA LYS A 284 -24.45 7.46 -6.62
C LYS A 284 -24.66 6.61 -5.37
N ASN A 285 -23.58 6.10 -4.77
CA ASN A 285 -23.65 5.01 -3.80
C ASN A 285 -23.22 5.40 -2.39
N MET A 286 -22.45 6.47 -2.21
CA MET A 286 -21.84 6.83 -0.91
C MET A 286 -22.23 8.21 -0.41
N TRP A 287 -22.72 9.10 -1.30
CA TRP A 287 -23.04 10.48 -0.94
C TRP A 287 -24.23 10.59 0.00
N THR A 288 -24.00 11.16 1.19
CA THR A 288 -25.01 11.34 2.24
C THR A 288 -24.92 12.75 2.82
N GLU A 289 -25.98 13.54 2.67
CA GLU A 289 -26.11 14.90 3.22
C GLU A 289 -24.94 15.86 2.92
N GLY A 290 -24.22 15.67 1.81
CA GLY A 290 -23.08 16.53 1.42
C GLY A 290 -21.71 16.02 1.88
N MET A 291 -21.67 14.87 2.53
CA MET A 291 -20.46 14.13 2.93
C MET A 291 -20.47 12.73 2.28
N VAL A 292 -19.42 11.95 2.51
CA VAL A 292 -19.29 10.58 1.98
C VAL A 292 -19.35 9.57 3.12
N SER A 293 -20.29 8.63 3.02
CA SER A 293 -20.34 7.49 3.93
C SER A 293 -19.11 6.62 3.79
N TRP A 294 -18.54 6.17 4.92
CA TRP A 294 -17.22 5.52 4.91
C TRP A 294 -17.18 4.18 4.16
N LYS A 295 -18.36 3.58 3.94
CA LYS A 295 -18.49 2.22 3.45
C LYS A 295 -19.82 1.93 2.78
N VAL A 296 -19.75 1.09 1.74
CA VAL A 296 -20.88 0.37 1.15
C VAL A 296 -20.65 -1.13 1.33
N SER A 297 -21.62 -1.83 1.92
CA SER A 297 -21.60 -3.28 2.11
C SER A 297 -22.89 -3.89 1.58
N ASN A 298 -22.80 -4.84 0.64
CA ASN A 298 -23.97 -5.47 0.02
C ASN A 298 -25.02 -4.45 -0.47
N LYS A 299 -24.57 -3.38 -1.15
CA LYS A 299 -25.38 -2.25 -1.63
C LYS A 299 -26.07 -1.42 -0.52
N LYS A 300 -25.71 -1.62 0.74
CA LYS A 300 -26.14 -0.80 1.88
C LYS A 300 -25.04 0.17 2.26
N VAL A 301 -25.36 1.44 2.21
CA VAL A 301 -24.48 2.52 2.63
C VAL A 301 -24.47 2.64 4.16
N SER A 302 -23.29 2.88 4.74
CA SER A 302 -23.15 3.21 6.16
C SER A 302 -23.81 4.56 6.47
N SER A 303 -24.34 4.72 7.68
CA SER A 303 -24.87 6.01 8.14
C SER A 303 -23.79 6.95 8.70
N THR A 304 -22.52 6.55 8.67
CA THR A 304 -21.39 7.34 9.19
C THR A 304 -20.44 7.70 8.07
N ASN A 305 -19.86 8.90 8.12
CA ASN A 305 -18.70 9.28 7.31
C ASN A 305 -17.37 8.92 8.02
N ALA A 306 -16.25 9.24 7.39
CA ALA A 306 -14.93 9.27 8.02
C ALA A 306 -14.18 10.51 7.51
N LEU A 307 -13.77 11.40 8.41
CA LEU A 307 -13.24 12.73 8.07
C LEU A 307 -12.01 12.66 7.16
N ILE A 308 -11.12 11.68 7.36
CA ILE A 308 -9.95 11.47 6.51
C ILE A 308 -10.34 11.23 5.05
N ASP A 309 -11.39 10.46 4.81
CA ASP A 309 -11.84 10.11 3.46
C ASP A 309 -12.53 11.31 2.81
N ASP A 310 -13.35 12.04 3.58
CA ASP A 310 -13.97 13.28 3.11
C ASP A 310 -12.91 14.31 2.69
N PHE A 311 -11.85 14.48 3.50
CA PHE A 311 -10.75 15.38 3.15
C PHE A 311 -10.00 14.93 1.90
N ARG A 312 -9.68 13.62 1.78
CA ARG A 312 -8.99 13.08 0.60
C ARG A 312 -9.82 13.29 -0.67
N ILE A 313 -11.11 12.96 -0.64
CA ILE A 313 -12.03 13.15 -1.77
C ILE A 313 -12.17 14.64 -2.10
N TYR A 314 -12.33 15.49 -1.09
CA TYR A 314 -12.44 16.94 -1.28
C TYR A 314 -11.19 17.54 -1.95
N GLN A 315 -9.98 17.16 -1.51
CA GLN A 315 -8.74 17.60 -2.14
C GLN A 315 -8.62 17.12 -3.59
N ALA A 316 -8.97 15.86 -3.86
CA ALA A 316 -8.95 15.33 -5.22
C ALA A 316 -9.94 16.08 -6.13
N ILE A 317 -11.12 16.45 -5.63
CA ILE A 317 -12.11 17.26 -6.37
C ILE A 317 -11.59 18.68 -6.63
N ILE A 318 -10.95 19.32 -5.65
CA ILE A 318 -10.31 20.63 -5.87
C ILE A 318 -9.26 20.52 -6.98
N GLN A 319 -8.42 19.50 -6.93
CA GLN A 319 -7.37 19.30 -7.93
C GLN A 319 -7.95 19.01 -9.31
N ALA A 320 -8.97 18.16 -9.41
CA ALA A 320 -9.69 17.92 -10.65
C ALA A 320 -10.34 19.19 -11.21
N ASN A 321 -10.88 20.06 -10.35
CA ASN A 321 -11.42 21.36 -10.79
C ASN A 321 -10.34 22.30 -11.33
N ARG A 322 -9.10 22.22 -10.82
CA ARG A 322 -7.97 22.98 -11.37
C ARG A 322 -7.52 22.42 -12.72
N LEU A 323 -7.48 21.10 -12.87
CA LEU A 323 -7.05 20.42 -14.10
C LEU A 323 -8.08 20.55 -15.22
N TRP A 324 -9.36 20.34 -14.91
CA TRP A 324 -10.42 20.14 -15.91
C TRP A 324 -11.65 21.04 -15.74
N GLY A 325 -11.80 21.73 -14.61
CA GLY A 325 -13.02 22.49 -14.27
C GLY A 325 -14.25 21.59 -14.02
N GLY A 326 -15.40 22.22 -13.75
CA GLY A 326 -16.70 21.53 -13.70
C GLY A 326 -17.09 20.91 -12.35
N TYR A 327 -16.30 21.10 -11.28
CA TYR A 327 -16.59 20.53 -9.96
C TYR A 327 -16.87 21.56 -8.86
N THR A 328 -17.09 22.84 -9.23
CA THR A 328 -17.40 23.92 -8.27
C THR A 328 -18.60 23.58 -7.39
N SER A 329 -19.65 22.95 -7.93
CA SER A 329 -20.83 22.57 -7.14
C SER A 329 -20.53 21.50 -6.09
N ASP A 330 -19.63 20.55 -6.36
CA ASP A 330 -19.20 19.55 -5.38
C ASP A 330 -18.41 20.20 -4.24
N ILE A 331 -17.49 21.12 -4.59
CA ILE A 331 -16.68 21.88 -3.64
C ILE A 331 -17.59 22.70 -2.70
N GLU A 332 -18.58 23.41 -3.25
CA GLU A 332 -19.53 24.20 -2.46
C GLU A 332 -20.35 23.33 -1.50
N LYS A 333 -20.80 22.14 -1.93
CA LYS A 333 -21.53 21.20 -1.07
C LYS A 333 -20.66 20.74 0.10
N TYR A 334 -19.40 20.37 -0.16
CA TYR A 334 -18.45 20.01 0.89
C TYR A 334 -18.20 21.17 1.86
N ASN A 335 -17.98 22.39 1.36
CA ASN A 335 -17.72 23.56 2.20
C ASN A 335 -18.86 23.84 3.19
N VAL A 336 -20.11 23.57 2.81
CA VAL A 336 -21.26 23.68 3.72
C VAL A 336 -21.34 22.48 4.66
N ALA A 337 -21.08 21.28 4.15
CA ALA A 337 -21.22 20.04 4.91
C ALA A 337 -20.14 19.85 5.99
N PHE A 338 -18.88 20.20 5.72
CA PHE A 338 -17.78 20.12 6.70
C PHE A 338 -18.08 20.96 7.95
N GLU A 339 -18.57 22.19 7.79
CA GLU A 339 -18.85 23.07 8.93
C GLU A 339 -19.92 22.47 9.84
N LYS A 340 -20.89 21.78 9.24
CA LYS A 340 -22.02 21.17 9.93
C LYS A 340 -21.67 19.82 10.55
N TYR A 341 -20.98 18.96 9.83
CA TYR A 341 -20.82 17.54 10.18
C TYR A 341 -19.41 17.18 10.66
N ALA A 342 -18.37 17.88 10.24
CA ALA A 342 -17.01 17.57 10.64
C ALA A 342 -16.53 18.34 11.88
N ILE A 343 -17.18 19.45 12.24
CA ILE A 343 -16.77 20.30 13.38
C ILE A 343 -17.82 20.36 14.47
N ASN A 344 -17.46 19.90 15.66
CA ASN A 344 -18.24 20.00 16.89
C ASN A 344 -17.44 20.75 17.96
N ASN A 345 -18.06 21.71 18.65
CA ASN A 345 -17.40 22.50 19.70
C ASN A 345 -16.02 23.06 19.32
N ASN A 346 -15.89 23.59 18.09
CA ASN A 346 -14.63 24.09 17.52
C ASN A 346 -13.50 23.03 17.36
N HIS A 347 -13.86 21.75 17.29
CA HIS A 347 -12.94 20.65 17.05
C HIS A 347 -13.38 19.83 15.85
N TYR A 348 -12.42 19.43 15.02
CA TYR A 348 -12.66 18.37 14.06
C TYR A 348 -12.86 17.04 14.79
N VAL A 349 -13.82 16.24 14.31
CA VAL A 349 -14.16 14.92 14.87
C VAL A 349 -14.06 13.84 13.79
N ASP A 350 -13.78 12.60 14.18
CA ASP A 350 -13.56 11.50 13.24
C ASP A 350 -14.71 11.27 12.27
N CYS A 351 -15.93 11.34 12.79
CA CYS A 351 -17.14 11.09 12.04
C CYS A 351 -18.36 11.71 12.71
N TYR A 352 -19.42 11.77 11.91
CA TYR A 352 -20.79 12.07 12.26
C TYR A 352 -21.69 10.93 11.76
N ASP A 353 -22.61 10.49 12.61
CA ASP A 353 -23.63 9.51 12.24
C ASP A 353 -24.93 10.23 11.83
N PHE A 354 -25.25 10.17 10.54
CA PHE A 354 -26.45 10.77 9.96
C PHE A 354 -27.75 10.17 10.51
N SER A 355 -27.73 8.91 10.96
CA SER A 355 -28.91 8.24 11.50
C SER A 355 -29.22 8.70 12.92
N SER A 356 -28.24 8.61 13.82
CA SER A 356 -28.40 9.01 15.22
C SER A 356 -28.25 10.52 15.46
N LYS A 357 -27.72 11.26 14.47
CA LYS A 357 -27.39 12.69 14.54
C LYS A 357 -26.39 13.01 15.64
N THR A 358 -25.36 12.18 15.75
CA THR A 358 -24.33 12.31 16.78
C THR A 358 -22.95 12.47 16.17
N TYR A 359 -22.12 13.26 16.84
CA TYR A 359 -20.69 13.37 16.54
C TYR A 359 -19.92 12.32 17.33
N SER A 360 -18.85 11.80 16.75
CA SER A 360 -17.80 11.16 17.55
C SER A 360 -17.19 12.16 18.53
N ASN A 361 -16.68 11.65 19.66
CA ASN A 361 -16.10 12.40 20.77
C ASN A 361 -14.56 12.34 20.76
N ARG A 362 -13.95 12.12 19.60
CA ARG A 362 -12.50 11.95 19.46
C ARG A 362 -11.97 12.50 18.14
N LEU A 363 -10.65 12.63 18.10
CA LEU A 363 -9.86 12.86 16.89
C LEU A 363 -8.77 11.78 16.80
N THR A 364 -8.85 10.95 15.78
CA THR A 364 -7.76 10.08 15.33
C THR A 364 -6.75 10.94 14.61
N LEU A 365 -5.48 10.87 15.03
CA LEU A 365 -4.47 11.85 14.61
C LEU A 365 -4.17 11.74 13.11
N CYS A 366 -4.33 10.56 12.51
CA CYS A 366 -4.21 10.40 11.07
C CYS A 366 -5.33 11.06 10.26
N PHE A 367 -6.45 11.48 10.90
CA PHE A 367 -7.52 12.20 10.22
C PHE A 367 -7.23 13.71 10.11
N ALA A 368 -6.13 14.17 10.70
CA ALA A 368 -5.71 15.57 10.67
C ALA A 368 -5.00 15.94 9.34
N ASP A 369 -5.74 15.92 8.23
CA ASP A 369 -5.22 16.43 6.95
C ASP A 369 -5.14 17.96 6.97
N PHE A 370 -3.99 18.48 7.38
CA PHE A 370 -3.76 19.91 7.52
C PHE A 370 -3.88 20.68 6.20
N LYS A 371 -3.45 20.08 5.09
CA LYS A 371 -3.57 20.67 3.76
C LYS A 371 -5.04 20.87 3.38
N ALA A 372 -5.87 19.85 3.63
CA ALA A 372 -7.30 19.94 3.42
C ALA A 372 -7.96 21.00 4.33
N MET A 373 -7.61 21.01 5.62
CA MET A 373 -8.13 22.00 6.57
C MET A 373 -7.77 23.43 6.18
N GLN A 374 -6.52 23.68 5.77
CA GLN A 374 -6.09 25.00 5.33
C GLN A 374 -6.87 25.50 4.13
N SER A 375 -7.20 24.62 3.18
CA SER A 375 -8.01 24.99 2.02
C SER A 375 -9.45 25.43 2.39
N LEU A 376 -9.94 25.03 3.58
CA LEU A 376 -11.23 25.45 4.12
C LEU A 376 -11.15 26.76 4.94
N ASN A 377 -9.96 27.18 5.39
CA ASN A 377 -9.81 28.33 6.29
C ASN A 377 -10.37 29.65 5.73
N ALA A 378 -10.40 29.81 4.40
CA ALA A 378 -10.96 31.00 3.77
C ALA A 378 -12.50 31.06 3.82
N ALA A 379 -13.17 29.94 4.08
CA ALA A 379 -14.63 29.85 4.03
C ALA A 379 -15.32 30.36 5.32
N SER A 380 -14.69 30.21 6.49
CA SER A 380 -15.28 30.61 7.78
C SER A 380 -14.22 30.65 8.89
N ASP A 381 -14.39 31.54 9.88
CA ASP A 381 -13.52 31.58 11.06
C ASP A 381 -13.63 30.31 11.91
N LYS A 382 -14.75 29.57 11.83
CA LYS A 382 -14.92 28.29 12.51
C LYS A 382 -13.89 27.25 12.05
N TYR A 383 -13.53 27.26 10.76
CA TYR A 383 -12.49 26.39 10.22
C TYR A 383 -11.10 26.73 10.76
N LYS A 384 -10.77 28.02 10.86
CA LYS A 384 -9.48 28.47 11.41
C LYS A 384 -9.31 28.03 12.86
N VAL A 385 -10.32 28.25 13.70
CA VAL A 385 -10.28 27.83 15.11
C VAL A 385 -10.16 26.31 15.22
N ALA A 386 -10.91 25.55 14.42
CA ALA A 386 -10.82 24.09 14.41
C ALA A 386 -9.46 23.59 13.95
N TYR A 387 -8.86 24.21 12.93
CA TYR A 387 -7.50 23.92 12.47
C TYR A 387 -6.47 24.17 13.58
N GLU A 388 -6.49 25.33 14.24
CA GLU A 388 -5.56 25.67 15.32
C GLU A 388 -5.66 24.69 16.50
N ASN A 389 -6.89 24.30 16.86
CA ASN A 389 -7.14 23.30 17.90
C ASN A 389 -6.58 21.93 17.51
N THR A 390 -6.87 21.45 16.30
CA THR A 390 -6.35 20.18 15.77
C THR A 390 -4.82 20.19 15.72
N LEU A 391 -4.22 21.26 15.22
CA LEU A 391 -2.75 21.40 15.16
C LEU A 391 -2.13 21.34 16.56
N SER A 392 -2.73 21.99 17.56
CA SER A 392 -2.29 21.90 18.96
C SER A 392 -2.37 20.48 19.50
N ILE A 393 -3.45 19.74 19.20
CA ILE A 393 -3.62 18.34 19.64
C ILE A 393 -2.55 17.46 18.99
N VAL A 394 -2.41 17.49 17.67
CA VAL A 394 -1.42 16.64 16.98
C VAL A 394 0.00 16.94 17.45
N LYS A 395 0.39 18.22 17.57
CA LYS A 395 1.74 18.60 18.07
C LYS A 395 2.03 18.08 19.48
N LYS A 396 1.03 18.09 20.37
CA LYS A 396 1.15 17.56 21.74
C LYS A 396 1.04 16.03 21.81
N GLY A 397 0.61 15.38 20.73
CA GLY A 397 0.43 13.93 20.65
C GLY A 397 1.73 13.15 20.42
N LEU A 398 2.90 13.81 20.33
CA LEU A 398 4.18 13.11 20.25
C LEU A 398 4.41 12.29 21.52
N ILE A 399 4.69 11.00 21.37
CA ILE A 399 4.77 10.03 22.48
C ILE A 399 5.99 10.28 23.36
N SER A 400 7.19 10.25 22.77
CA SER A 400 8.44 10.44 23.51
C SER A 400 9.59 10.85 22.58
N SER A 401 10.80 11.01 23.11
CA SER A 401 11.99 11.24 22.28
C SER A 401 12.58 9.93 21.76
N GLU A 402 12.42 8.84 22.50
CA GLU A 402 12.91 7.49 22.23
C GLU A 402 12.03 6.76 21.22
N PHE A 403 10.72 7.03 21.24
CA PHE A 403 9.75 6.59 20.26
C PHE A 403 9.02 7.81 19.69
N PRO A 404 9.65 8.53 18.73
CA PRO A 404 9.20 9.84 18.25
C PRO A 404 8.07 9.74 17.22
N LEU A 405 7.07 8.91 17.53
CA LEU A 405 5.80 8.83 16.81
C LEU A 405 4.69 9.52 17.61
N TYR A 406 3.48 9.53 17.06
CA TYR A 406 2.32 10.19 17.64
C TYR A 406 1.29 9.17 18.11
N TYR A 407 0.58 9.47 19.19
CA TYR A 407 -0.53 8.63 19.67
C TYR A 407 -1.61 8.46 18.60
N SER A 408 -2.36 7.35 18.65
CA SER A 408 -3.34 7.04 17.60
C SER A 408 -4.53 8.02 17.59
N TRP A 409 -5.08 8.36 18.76
CA TRP A 409 -6.22 9.27 18.86
C TRP A 409 -6.30 10.02 20.20
N TYR A 410 -7.00 11.15 20.18
CA TYR A 410 -7.26 12.04 21.32
C TYR A 410 -8.74 12.02 21.67
N ASN A 411 -9.05 11.85 22.96
CA ASN A 411 -10.40 11.81 23.51
C ASN A 411 -10.82 13.20 24.00
N TYR A 412 -11.91 13.74 23.48
CA TYR A 412 -12.41 15.06 23.87
C TYR A 412 -13.12 15.07 25.23
N ASP A 413 -13.70 13.94 25.67
CA ASP A 413 -14.47 13.89 26.92
C ASP A 413 -13.57 14.02 28.16
N ASN A 414 -12.38 13.42 28.10
CA ASN A 414 -11.44 13.38 29.23
C ASN A 414 -10.10 14.08 28.96
N ASN A 415 -9.93 14.68 27.77
CA ASN A 415 -8.73 15.39 27.34
C ASN A 415 -7.44 14.58 27.43
N SER A 416 -7.47 13.33 26.95
CA SER A 416 -6.32 12.42 26.99
C SER A 416 -6.08 11.69 25.67
N TYR A 417 -4.85 11.27 25.44
CA TYR A 417 -4.48 10.41 24.32
C TYR A 417 -4.70 8.94 24.64
N GLN A 418 -5.02 8.16 23.62
CA GLN A 418 -5.01 6.71 23.71
C GLN A 418 -3.59 6.17 23.83
N THR A 419 -3.34 5.33 24.85
CA THR A 419 -2.02 4.77 25.13
C THR A 419 -1.88 3.29 24.75
N ASN A 420 -2.76 2.78 23.89
CA ASN A 420 -2.66 1.42 23.33
C ASN A 420 -1.61 1.36 22.22
N ASP A 421 -1.51 0.21 21.57
CA ASP A 421 -0.69 0.03 20.38
C ASP A 421 -1.07 0.96 19.21
N LEU A 422 -0.06 1.27 18.41
CA LEU A 422 -0.15 2.04 17.18
C LEU A 422 -0.29 1.07 16.00
N ASN A 423 -1.28 1.33 15.16
CA ASN A 423 -1.29 0.81 13.80
C ASN A 423 -0.32 1.65 12.95
N MET A 424 0.68 1.01 12.37
CA MET A 424 1.73 1.76 11.69
C MET A 424 1.30 2.36 10.36
N ALA A 425 0.26 1.86 9.70
CA ALA A 425 -0.33 2.55 8.54
C ALA A 425 -0.93 3.90 8.96
N GLU A 426 -1.71 3.94 10.05
CA GLU A 426 -2.28 5.19 10.59
C GLU A 426 -1.19 6.14 11.08
N ALA A 427 -0.16 5.61 11.76
CA ALA A 427 0.97 6.41 12.20
C ALA A 427 1.68 7.07 11.01
N MET A 428 1.93 6.32 9.92
CA MET A 428 2.58 6.87 8.73
C MET A 428 1.70 7.90 8.01
N VAL A 429 0.37 7.73 7.97
CA VAL A 429 -0.53 8.77 7.45
C VAL A 429 -0.43 10.06 8.27
N THR A 430 -0.36 9.96 9.60
CA THR A 430 -0.13 11.13 10.48
C THR A 430 1.18 11.83 10.12
N LEU A 431 2.25 11.05 9.92
CA LEU A 431 3.55 11.60 9.53
C LEU A 431 3.53 12.23 8.14
N LEU A 432 2.80 11.65 7.19
CA LEU A 432 2.64 12.20 5.84
C LEU A 432 1.94 13.56 5.87
N HIS A 433 0.87 13.70 6.66
CA HIS A 433 0.21 15.00 6.86
C HIS A 433 1.13 16.04 7.50
N LEU A 434 1.98 15.62 8.44
CA LEU A 434 2.99 16.51 9.03
C LEU A 434 4.09 16.88 8.03
N ALA A 435 4.55 15.93 7.21
CA ALA A 435 5.61 16.16 6.22
C ALA A 435 5.16 17.15 5.12
N ARG A 436 3.93 17.00 4.61
CA ARG A 436 3.30 17.90 3.61
C ARG A 436 3.24 19.38 4.02
N GLU A 437 3.36 19.65 5.31
CA GLU A 437 3.26 21.00 5.89
C GLU A 437 4.56 21.44 6.60
N ASP A 438 5.67 20.73 6.37
CA ASP A 438 6.96 20.99 7.02
C ASP A 438 6.91 20.94 8.57
N LEU A 439 5.98 20.14 9.13
CA LEU A 439 5.75 19.99 10.57
C LEU A 439 6.35 18.71 11.18
N ILE A 440 6.85 17.80 10.34
CA ILE A 440 7.47 16.55 10.81
C ILE A 440 8.78 16.86 11.55
N GLN A 441 9.04 16.15 12.65
CA GLN A 441 10.23 16.41 13.48
C GLN A 441 11.44 15.64 12.96
N GLN A 442 12.63 16.27 13.02
CA GLN A 442 13.88 15.62 12.58
C GLN A 442 14.11 14.25 13.26
N LYS A 443 13.85 14.15 14.57
CA LYS A 443 13.99 12.86 15.29
C LYS A 443 13.04 11.77 14.78
N THR A 444 11.88 12.15 14.24
CA THR A 444 10.95 11.21 13.62
C THR A 444 11.50 10.72 12.27
N ILE A 445 12.08 11.63 11.47
CA ILE A 445 12.78 11.28 10.22
C ILE A 445 13.96 10.33 10.53
N ASP A 446 14.77 10.64 11.54
CA ASP A 446 15.91 9.82 11.95
C ASP A 446 15.45 8.42 12.41
N TRP A 447 14.34 8.34 13.14
CA TRP A 447 13.74 7.07 13.54
C TRP A 447 13.27 6.25 12.33
N LEU A 448 12.59 6.87 11.36
CA LEU A 448 12.16 6.20 10.12
C LEU A 448 13.37 5.61 9.39
N LYS A 449 14.42 6.40 9.17
CA LYS A 449 15.66 5.94 8.55
C LYS A 449 16.28 4.78 9.31
N GLN A 450 16.33 4.87 10.64
CA GLN A 450 16.88 3.80 11.46
C GLN A 450 16.09 2.51 11.31
N GLN A 451 14.75 2.54 11.38
CA GLN A 451 13.93 1.34 11.23
C GLN A 451 14.01 0.77 9.81
N MET A 452 13.97 1.61 8.79
CA MET A 452 14.06 1.18 7.39
C MET A 452 15.37 0.44 7.09
N ASN A 453 16.47 0.91 7.69
CA ASN A 453 17.77 0.22 7.62
C ASN A 453 17.86 -1.03 8.53
N ASN A 454 17.08 -1.09 9.61
CA ASN A 454 17.15 -2.15 10.63
C ASN A 454 15.90 -3.04 10.63
N GLY A 455 15.67 -3.79 9.55
CA GLY A 455 14.59 -4.80 9.52
C GLY A 455 13.21 -4.29 9.10
N GLY A 456 13.07 -3.01 8.79
CA GLY A 456 11.82 -2.40 8.33
C GLY A 456 10.87 -2.03 9.46
N ILE A 457 9.73 -1.44 9.09
CA ILE A 457 8.70 -1.00 10.03
C ILE A 457 7.64 -2.10 10.14
N LYS A 458 7.43 -2.62 11.36
CA LYS A 458 6.45 -3.67 11.61
C LYS A 458 5.03 -3.14 11.74
N ALA A 459 4.01 -3.98 11.59
CA ALA A 459 2.62 -3.55 11.53
C ALA A 459 2.12 -2.82 12.78
N ARG A 460 2.62 -3.18 13.98
CA ARG A 460 2.22 -2.55 15.24
C ARG A 460 3.33 -2.40 16.27
N TYR A 461 3.30 -1.27 16.96
CA TYR A 461 4.18 -0.96 18.09
C TYR A 461 3.37 -0.49 19.30
N SER A 462 3.76 -0.88 20.50
CA SER A 462 3.29 -0.26 21.73
C SER A 462 3.88 1.15 21.91
N VAL A 463 3.26 1.96 22.76
CA VAL A 463 3.71 3.34 23.03
C VAL A 463 5.11 3.43 23.68
N ASP A 464 5.61 2.32 24.23
CA ASP A 464 7.00 2.23 24.71
C ASP A 464 8.00 1.81 23.60
N GLY A 465 7.55 1.75 22.35
CA GLY A 465 8.38 1.53 21.17
C GLY A 465 8.70 0.06 20.87
N LYS A 466 7.99 -0.90 21.47
CA LYS A 466 8.20 -2.33 21.21
C LYS A 466 7.22 -2.85 20.17
N VAL A 467 7.70 -3.76 19.32
CA VAL A 467 6.82 -4.48 18.37
C VAL A 467 5.84 -5.34 19.16
N VAL A 468 4.55 -5.23 18.82
CA VAL A 468 3.49 -6.01 19.48
C VAL A 468 3.55 -7.47 19.04
N GLU A 469 3.39 -8.41 19.98
CA GLU A 469 3.40 -9.84 19.67
C GLU A 469 2.29 -10.20 18.68
N GLY A 470 2.65 -10.90 17.59
CA GLY A 470 1.72 -11.29 16.53
C GLY A 470 1.62 -10.28 15.37
N TYR A 471 2.32 -9.14 15.47
CA TYR A 471 2.33 -8.07 14.47
C TYR A 471 3.74 -7.76 13.95
N GLN A 472 4.61 -8.77 13.90
CA GLN A 472 5.97 -8.65 13.38
C GLN A 472 6.06 -8.58 11.85
N TYR A 473 4.93 -8.71 11.16
CA TYR A 473 4.84 -8.63 9.71
C TYR A 473 4.97 -7.18 9.22
N GLU A 474 5.27 -7.05 7.93
CA GLU A 474 5.45 -5.78 7.24
C GLU A 474 4.31 -5.61 6.22
N SER A 475 3.95 -4.37 5.87
CA SER A 475 2.86 -4.06 4.92
C SER A 475 3.36 -3.16 3.80
N THR A 476 2.91 -3.42 2.58
CA THR A 476 3.26 -2.62 1.42
C THR A 476 2.76 -1.19 1.55
N ALA A 477 1.57 -0.97 2.12
CA ALA A 477 1.06 0.37 2.36
C ALA A 477 1.95 1.19 3.32
N ILE A 478 2.54 0.56 4.35
CA ILE A 478 3.49 1.26 5.24
C ILE A 478 4.68 1.77 4.43
N TYR A 479 5.25 0.97 3.54
CA TYR A 479 6.37 1.40 2.71
C TYR A 479 5.99 2.43 1.65
N ALA A 480 4.80 2.32 1.07
CA ALA A 480 4.28 3.34 0.17
C ALA A 480 4.15 4.71 0.88
N LEU A 481 3.63 4.70 2.11
CA LEU A 481 3.53 5.91 2.93
C LEU A 481 4.91 6.46 3.32
N VAL A 482 5.88 5.61 3.67
CA VAL A 482 7.28 6.04 3.90
C VAL A 482 7.89 6.65 2.65
N SER A 483 7.65 6.07 1.47
CA SER A 483 8.12 6.62 0.20
C SER A 483 7.55 8.03 -0.03
N MET A 484 6.24 8.21 0.17
CA MET A 484 5.61 9.53 0.03
C MET A 484 6.09 10.53 1.09
N ILE A 485 6.32 10.10 2.34
CA ILE A 485 6.94 10.96 3.36
C ILE A 485 8.33 11.40 2.91
N ALA A 486 9.12 10.46 2.37
CA ALA A 486 10.47 10.72 1.88
C ALA A 486 10.48 11.71 0.72
N ASP A 487 9.51 11.63 -0.19
CA ASP A 487 9.30 12.61 -1.26
C ASP A 487 9.05 14.02 -0.71
N GLU A 488 8.13 14.16 0.25
CA GLU A 488 7.78 15.47 0.84
C GLU A 488 8.98 16.12 1.57
N ILE A 489 9.85 15.33 2.21
CA ILE A 489 11.05 15.84 2.88
C ILE A 489 12.30 15.92 1.96
N GLY A 490 12.18 15.52 0.69
CA GLY A 490 13.28 15.53 -0.28
C GLY A 490 14.38 14.49 -0.04
N ASP A 491 14.06 13.34 0.58
CA ASP A 491 15.00 12.27 0.89
C ASP A 491 14.94 11.11 -0.12
N LYS A 492 15.74 11.22 -1.19
CA LYS A 492 15.78 10.23 -2.28
C LYS A 492 16.23 8.83 -1.83
N ASP A 493 17.12 8.73 -0.85
CA ASP A 493 17.63 7.44 -0.38
C ASP A 493 16.58 6.68 0.44
N LEU A 494 15.88 7.38 1.34
CA LEU A 494 14.78 6.80 2.11
C LEU A 494 13.63 6.38 1.18
N ARG A 495 13.32 7.21 0.17
CA ARG A 495 12.33 6.91 -0.87
C ARG A 495 12.70 5.63 -1.62
N ALA A 496 13.90 5.57 -2.17
CA ALA A 496 14.36 4.42 -2.93
C ALA A 496 14.38 3.14 -2.10
N LEU A 497 14.76 3.20 -0.82
CA LEU A 497 14.74 2.05 0.09
C LEU A 497 13.30 1.58 0.36
N ALA A 498 12.36 2.52 0.53
CA ALA A 498 10.94 2.19 0.70
C ALA A 498 10.36 1.50 -0.55
N LEU A 499 10.61 2.05 -1.74
CA LEU A 499 10.19 1.45 -3.01
C LEU A 499 10.83 0.07 -3.23
N LYS A 500 12.13 -0.11 -2.93
CA LYS A 500 12.79 -1.43 -2.99
C LYS A 500 12.11 -2.46 -2.08
N LYS A 501 11.71 -2.07 -0.87
CA LYS A 501 10.96 -2.95 0.04
C LYS A 501 9.56 -3.27 -0.46
N MET A 502 8.93 -2.38 -1.22
CA MET A 502 7.66 -2.68 -1.87
C MET A 502 7.85 -3.67 -3.03
N GLU A 503 8.83 -3.44 -3.91
CA GLU A 503 9.08 -4.30 -5.09
C GLU A 503 9.28 -5.77 -4.72
N ILE A 504 9.97 -6.07 -3.61
CA ILE A 504 10.15 -7.46 -3.15
C ILE A 504 8.85 -8.13 -2.65
N MET A 505 7.80 -7.35 -2.37
CA MET A 505 6.47 -7.84 -1.98
C MET A 505 5.52 -7.97 -3.19
N ARG A 506 5.99 -7.61 -4.39
CA ARG A 506 5.16 -7.53 -5.59
C ARG A 506 5.15 -8.83 -6.36
N ILE A 507 3.98 -9.17 -6.92
CA ILE A 507 3.78 -10.39 -7.69
C ILE A 507 4.08 -10.12 -9.16
N HIS A 508 5.18 -10.69 -9.66
CA HIS A 508 5.62 -10.56 -11.06
C HIS A 508 5.38 -11.83 -11.86
N ASP A 509 4.21 -11.97 -12.48
CA ASP A 509 3.90 -13.08 -13.38
C ASP A 509 2.65 -12.81 -14.23
N THR A 510 2.82 -12.54 -15.52
CA THR A 510 1.70 -12.27 -16.44
C THR A 510 0.81 -13.49 -16.70
N ALA A 511 1.18 -14.68 -16.23
CA ALA A 511 0.29 -15.84 -16.21
C ALA A 511 -0.81 -15.75 -15.13
N LEU A 512 -0.64 -14.86 -14.14
CA LEU A 512 -1.56 -14.69 -13.02
C LEU A 512 -2.51 -13.52 -13.31
N SER A 513 -3.80 -13.69 -13.01
CA SER A 513 -4.81 -12.62 -13.10
C SER A 513 -4.59 -11.46 -12.11
N TYR A 514 -3.61 -11.61 -11.22
CA TYR A 514 -3.18 -10.65 -10.20
C TYR A 514 -1.71 -10.26 -10.36
N ASN A 515 -1.18 -10.31 -11.58
CA ASN A 515 0.10 -9.68 -11.92
C ASN A 515 0.13 -8.22 -11.49
N GLY A 516 1.22 -7.78 -10.86
CA GLY A 516 1.40 -6.41 -10.39
C GLY A 516 0.71 -6.09 -9.05
N ALA A 517 0.01 -7.05 -8.47
CA ALA A 517 -0.57 -6.93 -7.14
C ALA A 517 0.48 -7.17 -6.03
N PHE A 518 0.15 -6.71 -4.83
CA PHE A 518 0.85 -6.96 -3.58
C PHE A 518 0.01 -7.88 -2.71
N GLY A 519 0.59 -9.01 -2.33
CA GLY A 519 -0.07 -10.05 -1.56
C GLY A 519 0.80 -11.30 -1.49
N LEU A 520 0.20 -12.42 -1.11
CA LEU A 520 0.89 -13.70 -1.10
C LEU A 520 0.94 -14.29 -2.52
N GLU A 521 2.00 -15.07 -2.81
CA GLU A 521 2.21 -15.71 -4.13
C GLU A 521 1.03 -16.59 -4.58
N ASP A 522 0.25 -17.10 -3.63
CA ASP A 522 -0.95 -17.91 -3.90
C ASP A 522 -2.19 -17.07 -4.25
N GLY A 523 -2.07 -15.75 -4.32
CA GLY A 523 -3.13 -14.79 -4.64
C GLY A 523 -4.04 -14.45 -3.46
N THR A 524 -3.66 -14.79 -2.23
CA THR A 524 -4.36 -14.38 -1.02
C THR A 524 -3.71 -13.13 -0.39
N GLY A 525 -4.38 -12.51 0.60
CA GLY A 525 -3.85 -11.32 1.28
C GLY A 525 -3.86 -10.02 0.47
N ILE A 526 -4.52 -10.01 -0.70
CA ILE A 526 -4.64 -8.83 -1.55
C ILE A 526 -5.82 -7.98 -1.07
N THR A 527 -5.51 -6.81 -0.49
CA THR A 527 -6.50 -5.81 -0.04
C THR A 527 -6.29 -4.48 -0.74
N SER A 528 -7.36 -3.71 -0.96
CA SER A 528 -7.32 -2.51 -1.79
C SER A 528 -6.35 -1.43 -1.29
N PHE A 529 -6.27 -1.21 0.02
CA PHE A 529 -5.37 -0.22 0.60
C PHE A 529 -3.89 -0.56 0.35
N ASP A 530 -3.52 -1.84 0.51
CA ASP A 530 -2.18 -2.35 0.18
C ASP A 530 -1.89 -2.40 -1.33
N GLN A 531 -2.85 -2.05 -2.21
CA GLN A 531 -2.60 -1.85 -3.65
C GLN A 531 -2.53 -0.38 -4.02
N ILE A 532 -3.51 0.41 -3.57
CA ILE A 532 -3.70 1.79 -4.00
C ILE A 532 -2.60 2.68 -3.42
N MET A 533 -2.18 2.48 -2.17
CA MET A 533 -1.08 3.27 -1.60
C MET A 533 0.22 3.07 -2.39
N PRO A 534 0.67 1.83 -2.68
CA PRO A 534 1.78 1.59 -3.60
C PRO A 534 1.64 2.23 -4.97
N MET A 535 0.47 2.11 -5.59
CA MET A 535 0.17 2.70 -6.89
C MET A 535 0.38 4.22 -6.88
N ILE A 536 -0.08 4.92 -5.83
CA ILE A 536 0.16 6.36 -5.66
C ILE A 536 1.65 6.63 -5.45
N ALA A 537 2.34 5.87 -4.60
CA ALA A 537 3.77 6.09 -4.33
C ALA A 537 4.63 6.01 -5.60
N TYR A 538 4.37 5.04 -6.48
CA TYR A 538 5.01 4.97 -7.79
C TYR A 538 4.69 6.19 -8.68
N ALA A 539 3.42 6.59 -8.73
CA ALA A 539 2.99 7.74 -9.53
C ALA A 539 3.57 9.07 -9.04
N VAL A 540 3.83 9.20 -7.73
CA VAL A 540 4.52 10.36 -7.13
C VAL A 540 6.00 10.32 -7.47
N ALA A 541 6.66 9.17 -7.30
CA ALA A 541 8.07 9.00 -7.63
C ALA A 541 8.36 9.31 -9.12
N ASP A 542 7.43 8.95 -10.00
CA ASP A 542 7.46 9.26 -11.44
C ASP A 542 7.52 10.75 -11.77
N LYS A 543 6.86 11.60 -10.96
CA LYS A 543 6.88 13.04 -11.19
C LYS A 543 8.19 13.69 -10.78
N ASN A 544 8.94 13.06 -9.88
CA ASN A 544 10.17 13.59 -9.30
C ASN A 544 11.33 12.57 -9.36
N PRO A 545 11.73 12.09 -10.55
CA PRO A 545 12.70 11.00 -10.70
C PRO A 545 14.16 11.34 -10.36
#